data_AF-A0A925YRH1-F1
#
_entry.id   AF-A0A925YRH1-F1
#
_cell.length_a   1.000
_cell.length_b   1.000
_cell.length_c   1.000
_cell.angle_alpha   90.00
_cell.angle_beta   90.00
_cell.angle_gamma   90.00
#
_symmetry.space_group_name_H-M   'P 1'
#
loop_
_entity.id
_entity.type
_entity.pdbx_description
1 polymer ?
#
loop_
_entity_poly.entity_id
_entity_poly.type
_entity_poly.pdbx_seq_one_letter_code
_entity_poly.pdbx_strand_id
1 'polypeptide(L)'
;MPIRIDPARFTGKTFTRQLTWAVSINDYRVMIDGLTAGRIMAKTLATQEVVWFWTMSSPYFPALGRNDGEEETLAKAQEAFSARFWKWHQAAITRRGVYCDWYGDD
;
A
#
# COMPACT_ATOMS: atom_id res chain seq x y z
N MET A 1 -12.30 -11.64 -7.61
CA MET A 1 -11.34 -12.35 -8.49
C MET A 1 -10.13 -11.43 -8.68
N PRO A 2 -8.88 -11.93 -8.90
CA PRO A 2 -7.77 -11.03 -9.20
C PRO A 2 -8.06 -10.25 -10.48
N ILE A 3 -7.89 -8.93 -10.41
CA ILE A 3 -7.94 -8.09 -11.61
C ILE A 3 -6.52 -7.97 -12.14
N ARG A 4 -6.36 -8.26 -13.42
CA ARG A 4 -5.07 -8.13 -14.12
C ARG A 4 -4.87 -6.69 -14.55
N ILE A 5 -3.83 -6.05 -14.04
CA ILE A 5 -3.58 -4.62 -14.22
C ILE A 5 -2.25 -4.40 -14.93
N ASP A 6 -2.26 -3.53 -15.95
CA ASP A 6 -1.05 -2.93 -16.49
C ASP A 6 -0.48 -1.92 -15.48
N PRO A 7 0.73 -2.14 -14.94
CA PRO A 7 1.37 -1.22 -13.98
C PRO A 7 1.43 0.22 -14.49
N ALA A 8 1.51 0.45 -15.80
CA ALA A 8 1.53 1.78 -16.38
C ALA A 8 0.30 2.63 -16.01
N ARG A 9 -0.83 1.98 -15.65
CA ARG A 9 -2.05 2.62 -15.11
C ARG A 9 -1.78 3.57 -13.95
N PHE A 10 -0.76 3.28 -13.14
CA PHE A 10 -0.43 4.06 -11.95
C PHE A 10 0.51 5.23 -12.23
N THR A 11 1.02 5.37 -13.45
CA THR A 11 1.93 6.48 -13.81
C THR A 11 1.25 7.83 -13.59
N GLY A 12 1.88 8.68 -12.77
CA GLY A 12 1.36 10.02 -12.44
C GLY A 12 0.17 10.03 -11.48
N LYS A 13 -0.23 8.88 -10.94
CA LYS A 13 -1.31 8.78 -9.94
C LYS A 13 -0.79 9.10 -8.55
N THR A 14 -1.69 9.51 -7.67
CA THR A 14 -1.41 9.79 -6.26
C THR A 14 -2.20 8.85 -5.36
N PHE A 15 -1.67 8.61 -4.15
CA PHE A 15 -2.39 7.86 -3.15
C PHE A 15 -3.47 8.72 -2.50
N THR A 16 -4.59 8.09 -2.19
CA THR A 16 -5.60 8.62 -1.28
C THR A 16 -5.72 7.68 -0.08
N ARG A 17 -6.28 8.21 1.01
CA ARG A 17 -6.55 7.42 2.21
C ARG A 17 -8.03 7.50 2.52
N GLN A 18 -8.58 6.37 2.92
CA GLN A 18 -9.95 6.25 3.39
C GLN A 18 -9.93 5.46 4.69
N LEU A 19 -10.79 5.80 5.65
CA LEU A 19 -10.93 4.95 6.83
C LEU A 19 -11.34 3.54 6.41
N THR A 20 -10.74 2.53 7.04
CA THR A 20 -11.07 1.13 6.73
C THR A 20 -12.55 0.85 6.98
N TRP A 21 -13.08 1.38 8.10
CA TRP A 21 -14.50 1.45 8.42
C TRP A 21 -14.83 2.85 8.95
N ALA A 22 -16.10 3.27 8.87
CA ALA A 22 -16.51 4.59 9.37
C ALA A 22 -16.20 4.80 10.87
N VAL A 23 -16.11 3.71 11.64
CA VAL A 23 -15.81 3.71 13.08
C VAL A 23 -14.33 3.45 13.38
N SER A 24 -13.50 3.15 12.38
CA SER A 24 -12.07 2.94 12.57
C SER A 24 -11.41 4.24 13.03
N ILE A 25 -10.65 4.18 14.12
CA ILE A 25 -9.78 5.27 14.55
C ILE A 25 -8.36 4.92 14.12
N ASN A 26 -7.71 5.83 13.39
CA ASN A 26 -6.31 5.70 12.97
C ASN A 26 -6.01 4.43 12.15
N ASP A 27 -6.96 3.99 11.34
CA ASP A 27 -6.84 2.81 10.49
C ASP A 27 -7.41 3.11 9.11
N TYR A 28 -6.52 3.13 8.12
CA TYR A 28 -6.75 3.64 6.79
C TYR A 28 -6.45 2.61 5.72
N ARG A 29 -7.35 2.43 4.77
CA ARG A 29 -7.05 1.88 3.45
C ARG A 29 -6.30 2.91 2.63
N VAL A 30 -5.21 2.48 2.00
CA VAL A 30 -4.47 3.27 1.02
C VAL A 30 -4.96 2.87 -0.36
N MET A 31 -5.46 3.85 -1.09
CA MET A 31 -6.07 3.66 -2.41
C MET A 31 -5.23 4.36 -3.48
N ILE A 32 -5.18 3.79 -4.68
CA ILE A 32 -4.61 4.41 -5.87
C ILE A 32 -5.49 4.10 -7.07
N ASP A 33 -5.94 5.14 -7.76
CA ASP A 33 -6.81 5.00 -8.94
C ASP A 33 -8.06 4.11 -8.70
N GLY A 34 -8.66 4.24 -7.51
CA GLY A 34 -9.83 3.46 -7.09
C GLY A 34 -9.53 2.08 -6.52
N LEU A 35 -8.27 1.65 -6.49
CA LEU A 35 -7.88 0.30 -6.07
C LEU A 35 -7.17 0.33 -4.72
N THR A 36 -7.44 -0.66 -3.86
CA THR A 36 -6.75 -0.78 -2.57
C THR A 36 -5.34 -1.29 -2.77
N ALA A 37 -4.34 -0.43 -2.52
CA ALA A 37 -2.92 -0.79 -2.54
C ALA A 37 -2.44 -1.35 -1.19
N GLY A 38 -3.12 -0.99 -0.10
CA GLY A 38 -2.69 -1.41 1.22
C GLY A 38 -3.46 -0.77 2.36
N ARG A 39 -2.84 -0.80 3.53
CA ARG A 39 -3.40 -0.28 4.78
C ARG A 39 -2.32 0.37 5.62
N ILE A 40 -2.66 1.46 6.30
CA ILE A 40 -1.83 2.12 7.32
C ILE A 40 -2.66 2.24 8.58
N MET A 41 -2.18 1.70 9.69
CA MET A 41 -2.91 1.68 10.96
C MET A 41 -2.01 1.97 12.15
N ALA A 42 -2.53 2.71 13.12
CA ALA A 42 -1.87 2.88 14.40
C ALA A 42 -1.97 1.60 15.23
N LYS A 43 -0.90 1.26 15.92
CA LYS A 43 -0.79 0.13 16.82
C LYS A 43 -0.11 0.59 18.11
N THR A 44 -0.75 0.31 19.24
CA THR A 44 -0.14 0.51 20.55
C THR A 44 0.74 -0.70 20.86
N LEU A 45 2.02 -0.47 21.12
CA LEU A 45 2.97 -1.49 21.52
C LEU A 45 2.81 -1.84 23.02
N ALA A 46 3.43 -2.93 23.46
CA ALA A 46 3.46 -3.31 24.87
C ALA A 46 4.10 -2.24 25.77
N THR A 47 4.97 -1.40 25.20
CA THR A 47 5.59 -0.23 25.83
C THR A 47 4.65 0.98 25.96
N GLN A 48 3.39 0.86 25.51
CA GLN A 48 2.40 1.94 25.38
C GLN A 48 2.74 3.01 24.32
N GLU A 49 3.84 2.84 23.59
CA GLU A 49 4.14 3.68 22.43
C GLU A 49 3.17 3.40 21.28
N VAL A 50 2.78 4.45 20.56
CA VAL A 50 1.98 4.32 19.33
C VAL A 50 2.91 4.33 18.13
N VAL A 51 2.92 3.25 17.37
CA VAL A 51 3.58 3.17 16.08
C VAL A 51 2.54 3.08 14.96
N TRP A 52 2.94 3.48 13.77
CA TRP A 52 2.15 3.41 12.55
C TRP A 52 2.66 2.27 11.68
N PHE A 53 1.85 1.22 11.61
CA PHE A 53 2.12 0.06 10.78
C PHE A 53 1.55 0.26 9.38
N TRP A 54 2.33 -0.02 8.35
CA TRP A 54 1.87 -0.02 6.97
C TRP A 54 2.02 -1.41 6.37
N THR A 55 1.09 -1.77 5.48
CA THR A 55 1.08 -3.04 4.74
C THR A 55 0.67 -2.78 3.31
N MET A 56 1.39 -3.35 2.35
CA MET A 56 0.93 -3.44 0.97
C MET A 56 0.11 -4.72 0.80
N SER A 57 -1.17 -4.57 0.47
CA SER A 57 -2.07 -5.68 0.15
C SER A 57 -2.07 -6.01 -1.34
N SER A 58 -1.67 -5.05 -2.17
CA SER A 58 -1.50 -5.24 -3.61
C SER A 58 -0.56 -4.20 -4.20
N PRO A 59 0.03 -4.50 -5.37
CA PRO A 59 0.01 -5.82 -6.02
C PRO A 59 0.85 -6.87 -5.25
N TYR A 60 0.60 -8.16 -5.48
CA TYR A 60 1.35 -9.22 -4.79
C TYR A 60 2.78 -9.29 -5.32
N PHE A 61 3.77 -9.04 -4.44
CA PHE A 61 5.19 -9.08 -4.77
C PHE A 61 5.97 -10.15 -4.01
N PRO A 62 6.12 -11.35 -4.59
CA PRO A 62 7.02 -12.36 -4.05
C PRO A 62 8.50 -11.92 -4.13
N ALA A 63 8.87 -11.11 -5.13
CA ALA A 63 10.26 -10.85 -5.48
C ALA A 63 11.00 -9.82 -4.61
N LEU A 64 10.32 -9.10 -3.71
CA LEU A 64 10.91 -7.99 -2.94
C LEU A 64 10.99 -8.23 -1.42
N GLY A 65 10.56 -9.40 -0.91
CA GLY A 65 10.55 -9.70 0.52
C GLY A 65 9.35 -9.08 1.26
N ARG A 66 9.47 -8.86 2.58
CA ARG A 66 8.41 -8.29 3.43
C ARG A 66 7.81 -7.01 2.81
N ASN A 67 6.49 -6.89 2.87
CA ASN A 67 5.69 -5.84 2.23
C ASN A 67 4.97 -4.99 3.28
N ASP A 68 5.55 -4.89 4.45
CA ASP A 68 5.05 -4.22 5.63
C ASP A 68 6.20 -3.56 6.40
N GLY A 69 5.86 -2.60 7.26
CA GLY A 69 6.81 -1.89 8.10
C GLY A 69 6.13 -1.09 9.21
N GLU A 70 6.93 -0.65 10.17
CA GLU A 70 6.50 0.16 11.32
C GLU A 70 7.26 1.49 11.28
N GLU A 71 6.56 2.58 11.56
CA GLU A 71 7.12 3.93 11.61
C GLU A 71 6.58 4.69 12.82
N GLU A 72 7.34 5.65 13.33
CA GLU A 72 6.94 6.43 14.53
C GLU A 72 5.74 7.34 14.27
N THR A 73 5.52 7.75 13.02
CA THR A 73 4.46 8.70 12.66
C THR A 73 3.69 8.27 11.42
N LEU A 74 2.44 8.75 11.32
CA LEU A 74 1.60 8.52 10.15
C LEU A 74 2.27 9.03 8.86
N ALA A 75 2.90 10.21 8.92
CA ALA A 75 3.58 10.79 7.76
C ALA A 75 4.73 9.90 7.28
N LYS A 76 5.58 9.42 8.21
CA LYS A 76 6.67 8.48 7.88
C LYS A 76 6.12 7.17 7.30
N ALA A 77 5.05 6.62 7.87
CA ALA A 77 4.39 5.41 7.33
C ALA A 77 3.87 5.61 5.90
N GLN A 78 3.32 6.79 5.59
CA GLN A 78 2.90 7.12 4.23
C GLN A 78 4.07 7.24 3.25
N GLU A 79 5.14 7.90 3.67
CA GLU A 79 6.36 8.06 2.86
C GLU A 79 6.99 6.70 2.57
N ALA A 80 7.15 5.85 3.59
CA ALA A 80 7.69 4.50 3.46
C ALA A 80 6.84 3.61 2.54
N PHE A 81 5.51 3.61 2.76
CA PHE A 81 4.57 2.91 1.90
C PHE A 81 4.69 3.37 0.43
N SER A 82 4.66 4.69 0.21
CA SER A 82 4.72 5.29 -1.12
C SER A 82 6.04 4.97 -1.82
N ALA A 83 7.17 5.13 -1.13
CA ALA A 83 8.49 4.82 -1.65
C ALA A 83 8.60 3.34 -2.05
N ARG A 84 8.05 2.43 -1.23
CA ARG A 84 8.04 1.00 -1.52
C ARG A 84 7.20 0.67 -2.74
N PHE A 85 5.99 1.21 -2.84
CA PHE A 85 5.11 1.01 -3.98
C PHE A 85 5.73 1.54 -5.27
N TRP A 86 6.28 2.76 -5.26
CA TRP A 86 6.85 3.35 -6.47
C TRP A 86 8.13 2.67 -6.91
N LYS A 87 8.94 2.15 -5.98
CA LYS A 87 10.07 1.28 -6.31
C LYS A 87 9.61 0.04 -7.07
N TRP A 88 8.52 -0.57 -6.64
CA TRP A 88 7.90 -1.65 -7.41
C TRP A 88 7.44 -1.17 -8.80
N HIS A 89 6.63 -0.11 -8.85
CA HIS A 89 6.05 0.39 -10.10
C HIS A 89 7.13 0.64 -11.17
N GLN A 90 8.24 1.28 -10.78
CA GLN A 90 9.40 1.49 -11.65
C GLN A 90 10.01 0.17 -12.18
N ALA A 91 10.16 -0.83 -11.31
CA ALA A 91 10.63 -2.15 -11.72
C ALA A 91 9.63 -2.89 -12.64
N ALA A 92 8.33 -2.59 -12.53
CA ALA A 92 7.28 -3.20 -13.33
C ALA A 92 7.20 -2.60 -14.73
N ILE A 93 7.17 -1.27 -14.84
CA ILE A 93 7.06 -0.57 -16.14
C ILE A 93 8.30 -0.74 -17.03
N THR A 94 9.45 -1.05 -16.43
CA THR A 94 10.70 -1.35 -17.16
C THR A 94 10.71 -2.75 -17.79
N ARG A 95 9.81 -3.65 -17.35
CA ARG A 95 9.65 -5.00 -17.91
C ARG A 95 8.43 -5.01 -18.83
N ARG A 96 8.66 -5.03 -20.15
CA ARG A 96 7.56 -5.09 -21.14
C ARG A 96 6.64 -6.29 -20.88
N GLY A 97 5.33 -6.06 -20.89
CA GLY A 97 4.31 -7.11 -20.78
C GLY A 97 4.07 -7.66 -19.37
N VAL A 98 4.63 -7.05 -18.32
CA VAL A 98 4.34 -7.44 -16.93
C VAL A 98 3.00 -6.88 -16.54
N TYR A 99 2.04 -7.77 -16.32
CA TYR A 99 0.80 -7.45 -15.63
C TYR A 99 0.92 -7.88 -14.16
N CYS A 100 0.19 -7.20 -13.29
CA CYS A 100 0.09 -7.60 -11.89
C CYS A 100 -1.33 -8.03 -11.56
N ASP A 101 -1.42 -9.05 -10.71
CA ASP A 101 -2.69 -9.45 -10.11
C ASP A 101 -2.94 -8.56 -8.89
N TRP A 102 -4.08 -7.89 -8.91
CA TRP A 102 -4.52 -7.02 -7.84
C TRP A 102 -5.72 -7.68 -7.15
N TYR A 103 -5.60 -7.89 -5.84
CA TYR A 103 -6.67 -8.44 -5.02
C TYR A 103 -7.13 -7.36 -4.05
N GLY A 104 -8.28 -6.77 -4.34
CA GLY A 104 -8.93 -5.72 -3.57
C GLY A 104 -10.27 -5.41 -4.23
N ASP A 105 -11.32 -5.32 -3.42
CA ASP A 105 -12.71 -5.68 -3.74
C ASP A 105 -13.37 -4.96 -4.94
N ASP A 106 -14.33 -5.65 -5.55
CA ASP A 106 -15.39 -5.11 -6.43
C ASP A 106 -16.10 -3.88 -5.80
#